data_AF-A0A7R7ANV3-F1
#
_entry.id   AF-A0A7R7ANV3-F1
#
_cell.length_a   1.000
_cell.length_b   1.000
_cell.length_c   1.000
_cell.angle_alpha   90.00
_cell.angle_beta   90.00
_cell.angle_gamma   90.00
#
_symmetry.space_group_name_H-M   'P 1'
#
loop_
_entity.id
_entity.type
_entity.pdbx_description
1 polymer ?
#
loop_
_entity_poly.entity_id
_entity_poly.type
_entity_poly.pdbx_seq_one_letter_code
_entity_poly.pdbx_strand_id
1 'polypeptide(L)'
;MAPYGTANGLLGLGVEINVYATLPANYIAFEYPSAPDPWWEDLVIGLPSQIVKASMVDLLEAPGLGLDIDAEAARKYLREEDAGFFDR
;
A
#
# COMPACT_ATOMS: atom_id res chain seq x y z
N MET A 1 16.57 -9.89 5.40
CA MET A 1 15.56 -9.02 6.04
C MET A 1 14.19 -9.51 5.60
N ALA A 2 13.29 -9.68 6.55
CA ALA A 2 11.91 -10.08 6.34
C ALA A 2 11.05 -9.36 7.40
N PRO A 3 10.46 -8.22 7.07
CA PRO A 3 9.75 -7.39 8.04
C PRO A 3 8.34 -7.93 8.25
N TYR A 4 7.73 -7.44 9.32
CA TYR A 4 6.30 -7.54 9.52
C TYR A 4 5.57 -6.51 8.65
N GLY A 5 4.52 -6.96 7.97
CA GLY A 5 3.74 -6.20 6.99
C GLY A 5 2.23 -6.21 7.22
N THR A 6 1.69 -7.12 8.03
CA THR A 6 0.23 -7.26 8.22
C THR A 6 -0.45 -5.96 8.69
N ALA A 7 0.19 -5.11 9.49
CA ALA A 7 -0.40 -3.86 9.98
C ALA A 7 -0.16 -2.63 9.10
N ASN A 8 0.55 -2.78 7.98
CA ASN A 8 0.99 -1.67 7.14
C ASN A 8 -0.10 -1.17 6.18
N GLY A 9 -1.12 -1.98 5.92
CA GLY A 9 -2.18 -1.69 4.96
C GLY A 9 -1.66 -1.50 3.53
N LEU A 10 -2.52 -1.03 2.62
CA LEU A 10 -2.16 -0.88 1.21
C LEU A 10 -1.16 0.26 0.95
N LEU A 11 -1.19 1.34 1.74
CA LEU A 11 -0.17 2.40 1.65
C LEU A 11 1.21 1.90 2.07
N GLY A 12 1.29 1.14 3.16
CA GLY A 12 2.56 0.61 3.63
C GLY A 12 3.14 -0.51 2.75
N LEU A 13 2.32 -1.19 1.92
CA LEU A 13 2.82 -2.07 0.85
C LEU A 13 3.76 -1.32 -0.10
N GLY A 14 3.43 -0.09 -0.49
CA GLY A 14 4.31 0.74 -1.32
C GLY A 14 5.66 1.02 -0.67
N VAL A 15 5.67 1.23 0.65
CA VAL A 15 6.91 1.40 1.43
C VAL A 15 7.74 0.13 1.40
N GLU A 16 7.14 -1.04 1.64
CA GLU A 16 7.84 -2.32 1.63
C GLU A 16 8.47 -2.63 0.27
N ILE A 17 7.70 -2.48 -0.81
CA ILE A 17 8.18 -2.68 -2.18
C ILE A 17 9.43 -1.83 -2.43
N ASN A 18 9.38 -0.54 -2.08
CA ASN A 18 10.50 0.38 -2.26
C ASN A 18 11.72 -0.01 -1.41
N VAL A 19 11.54 -0.30 -0.12
CA VAL A 19 12.66 -0.67 0.76
C VAL A 19 13.37 -1.94 0.25
N TYR A 20 12.63 -2.98 -0.15
CA TYR A 20 13.25 -4.23 -0.59
C TYR A 20 13.85 -4.18 -1.99
N ALA A 21 13.28 -3.38 -2.89
CA ALA A 21 13.88 -3.13 -4.19
C ALA A 21 15.30 -2.53 -4.04
N THR A 22 15.58 -1.81 -2.95
CA THR A 22 16.91 -1.21 -2.68
C THR A 22 17.86 -2.09 -1.85
N LEU A 23 17.42 -3.26 -1.36
CA LEU A 23 18.21 -4.13 -0.48
C LEU A 23 18.40 -5.57 -1.04
N PRO A 24 18.77 -5.75 -2.32
CA PRO A 24 18.74 -7.06 -2.98
C PRO A 24 19.69 -8.09 -2.35
N ALA A 25 20.86 -7.65 -1.85
CA ALA A 25 21.84 -8.54 -1.21
C ALA A 25 21.31 -9.17 0.09
N ASN A 26 20.31 -8.55 0.72
CA ASN A 26 19.81 -8.92 2.04
C ASN A 26 18.32 -9.26 2.02
N TYR A 27 17.70 -9.34 0.84
CA TYR A 27 16.29 -9.63 0.68
C TYR A 27 16.03 -11.14 0.81
N ILE A 28 14.98 -11.51 1.55
CA ILE A 28 14.52 -12.91 1.67
C ILE A 28 13.07 -13.00 1.20
N ALA A 29 12.19 -12.21 1.82
CA ALA A 29 10.78 -12.05 1.50
C ALA A 29 10.25 -10.82 2.28
N PHE A 30 9.04 -10.36 1.97
CA PHE A 30 8.27 -9.51 2.88
C PHE A 30 6.85 -10.07 3.04
N GLU A 31 6.22 -9.73 4.17
CA GLU A 31 4.85 -10.16 4.44
C GLU A 31 3.88 -9.33 3.62
N TYR A 32 3.11 -9.98 2.75
CA TYR A 32 2.10 -9.30 1.96
C TYR A 32 0.89 -8.91 2.85
N PRO A 33 0.58 -7.62 3.02
CA PRO A 33 -0.59 -7.19 3.78
C PRO A 33 -1.87 -7.65 3.08
N SER A 34 -2.76 -8.30 3.82
CA SER A 34 -4.10 -8.61 3.34
C SER A 34 -5.05 -7.44 3.61
N ALA A 35 -5.79 -6.99 2.61
CA ALA A 35 -6.98 -6.18 2.77
C ALA A 35 -8.13 -7.09 3.28
N PRO A 36 -8.55 -7.01 4.55
CA PRO A 36 -9.54 -7.93 5.09
C PRO A 36 -10.93 -7.71 4.51
N ASP A 37 -11.24 -6.47 4.09
CA ASP A 37 -12.51 -6.09 3.50
C ASP A 37 -12.32 -5.56 2.07
N PRO A 38 -13.26 -5.82 1.14
CA PRO A 38 -13.13 -5.42 -0.26
C PRO A 38 -12.94 -3.91 -0.51
N TRP A 39 -13.41 -3.07 0.42
CA TRP A 39 -13.37 -1.62 0.27
C TRP A 39 -11.99 -1.00 0.50
N TRP A 40 -11.02 -1.75 1.01
CA TRP A 40 -9.66 -1.25 1.21
C TRP A 40 -9.02 -0.87 -0.12
N GLU A 41 -9.25 -1.66 -1.18
CA GLU A 41 -8.72 -1.38 -2.51
C GLU A 41 -9.26 -0.05 -3.07
N ASP A 42 -10.48 0.35 -2.68
CA ASP A 42 -11.04 1.64 -3.07
C ASP A 42 -10.33 2.84 -2.41
N LEU A 43 -9.55 2.63 -1.34
CA LEU A 43 -8.87 3.71 -0.61
C LEU A 43 -7.59 4.18 -1.29
N VAL A 44 -7.09 3.45 -2.28
CA VAL A 44 -5.80 3.72 -2.90
C VAL A 44 -5.90 3.73 -4.43
N ILE A 45 -5.08 4.57 -5.04
CA ILE A 45 -4.91 4.64 -6.49
C ILE A 45 -3.49 4.22 -6.87
N GLY A 46 -3.34 3.64 -8.07
CA GLY A 46 -2.03 3.29 -8.63
C GLY A 46 -1.61 1.82 -8.45
N LEU A 47 -2.34 1.03 -7.65
CA LEU A 47 -2.12 -0.41 -7.59
C LEU A 47 -2.62 -1.10 -8.88
N PRO A 48 -1.88 -2.09 -9.41
CA PRO A 48 -2.35 -2.89 -10.53
C PRO A 48 -3.47 -3.84 -10.08
N SER A 49 -4.33 -4.25 -11.01
CA SER A 49 -5.41 -5.24 -10.75
C SER A 49 -4.88 -6.59 -10.26
N GLN A 50 -3.62 -6.90 -10.55
CA GLN A 50 -2.91 -8.06 -10.00
C GLN A 50 -1.54 -7.61 -9.50
N ILE A 51 -1.39 -7.60 -8.17
CA ILE A 51 -0.17 -7.16 -7.48
C ILE A 51 0.87 -8.29 -7.45
N VAL A 52 0.44 -9.50 -7.09
CA VAL A 52 1.33 -10.66 -6.94
C VAL A 52 1.26 -11.55 -8.20
N LYS A 53 2.40 -11.75 -8.84
CA LYS A 53 2.59 -12.63 -10.00
C LYS A 53 3.73 -13.60 -9.70
N ALA A 54 3.47 -14.91 -9.78
CA ALA A 54 4.48 -15.95 -9.50
C ALA A 54 5.22 -15.73 -8.16
N SER A 55 4.48 -15.37 -7.11
CA SER A 55 5.03 -15.06 -5.77
C SER A 55 6.00 -13.86 -5.72
N MET A 56 5.96 -12.98 -6.72
CA MET A 56 6.74 -11.74 -6.80
C MET A 56 5.80 -10.54 -6.97
N VAL A 57 6.30 -9.36 -6.60
CA VAL A 57 5.63 -8.07 -6.79
C VAL A 57 6.55 -7.18 -7.62
N ASP A 58 6.00 -6.54 -8.65
CA ASP A 58 6.72 -5.59 -9.49
C ASP A 58 6.88 -4.25 -8.76
N LEU A 59 7.96 -3.51 -9.06
CA LEU A 59 8.10 -2.14 -8.59
C LEU A 59 6.99 -1.28 -9.21
N LEU A 60 6.33 -0.45 -8.40
CA LEU A 60 5.32 0.48 -8.87
C LEU A 60 6.01 1.66 -9.58
N GLU A 61 5.60 1.97 -10.80
CA GLU A 61 6.32 2.93 -11.67
C GLU A 61 6.10 4.40 -11.28
N ALA A 62 5.01 4.71 -10.57
CA ALA A 62 4.69 6.09 -10.21
C ALA A 62 5.69 6.65 -9.16
N PRO A 63 5.89 7.98 -9.10
CA PRO A 63 6.77 8.59 -8.12
C PRO A 63 6.38 8.31 -6.66
N GLY A 64 7.32 8.51 -5.74
CA GLY A 64 7.08 8.35 -4.31
C GLY A 64 6.88 6.89 -3.91
N LEU A 65 5.75 6.57 -3.28
CA LEU A 65 5.41 5.19 -2.91
C LEU A 65 4.95 4.35 -4.10
N GLY A 66 4.68 4.98 -5.25
CA GLY A 66 4.13 4.34 -6.44
C GLY A 66 2.61 4.08 -6.38
N LEU A 67 1.99 4.44 -5.26
CA LEU A 67 0.55 4.53 -5.07
C LEU A 67 0.23 5.74 -4.19
N ASP A 68 -1.04 6.13 -4.15
CA ASP A 68 -1.51 7.24 -3.32
C ASP A 68 -2.88 6.93 -2.69
N ILE A 69 -3.31 7.73 -1.72
CA ILE A 69 -4.62 7.63 -1.10
C ILE A 69 -5.68 8.32 -1.98
N ASP A 70 -6.80 7.65 -2.21
CA ASP A 70 -8.00 8.29 -2.76
C ASP A 70 -8.72 9.05 -1.63
N ALA A 71 -8.52 10.36 -1.57
CA ALA A 71 -9.11 11.21 -0.53
C ALA A 71 -10.65 11.14 -0.54
N GLU A 72 -11.27 11.12 -1.72
CA GLU A 72 -12.74 11.10 -1.83
C GLU A 72 -13.31 9.76 -1.39
N ALA A 73 -12.66 8.65 -1.76
CA ALA A 73 -13.04 7.33 -1.28
C ALA A 73 -12.75 7.16 0.22
N ALA A 74 -11.69 7.78 0.76
CA ALA A 74 -11.36 7.70 2.17
C ALA A 74 -12.32 8.50 3.06
N ARG A 75 -12.90 9.61 2.57
CA ARG A 75 -13.84 10.47 3.33
C ARG A 75 -15.01 9.70 3.95
N LYS A 76 -15.52 8.65 3.28
CA LYS A 76 -16.65 7.83 3.79
C LYS A 76 -16.32 7.03 5.06
N TYR A 77 -15.03 6.90 5.40
CA TYR A 77 -14.54 6.15 6.56
C TYR A 77 -13.94 7.04 7.65
N LEU A 78 -13.94 8.36 7.45
CA LEU A 78 -13.50 9.30 8.48
C LEU A 78 -14.53 9.35 9.61
N ARG A 79 -14.03 9.54 10.83
CA ARG A 79 -14.90 9.86 11.96
C ARG A 79 -15.39 11.29 11.83
N GLU A 80 -16.47 11.62 12.52
CA GLU A 80 -17.05 12.96 12.48
C GLU A 80 -16.04 14.04 12.90
N GLU A 81 -15.21 13.74 13.91
CA GLU A 81 -14.14 14.63 14.37
C GLU A 81 -13.02 14.87 13.33
N ASP A 82 -12.89 13.97 12.34
CA ASP A 82 -11.84 13.99 11.33
C ASP A 82 -12.35 14.44 9.95
N ALA A 83 -13.61 14.89 9.83
CA ALA A 83 -14.26 15.18 8.54
C ALA A 83 -13.47 16.16 7.65
N GLY A 84 -12.67 17.04 8.25
CA GLY A 84 -11.81 18.02 7.54
C GLY A 84 -10.39 17.55 7.25
N PHE A 85 -10.05 16.27 7.42
CA PHE A 85 -8.69 15.75 7.26
C PHE A 85 -8.05 16.09 5.91
N PHE A 86 -8.83 16.05 4.83
CA PHE A 86 -8.37 16.30 3.45
C PHE A 86 -8.67 17.72 2.93
N ASP A 87 -9.09 18.66 3.76
CA ASP A 87 -9.54 20.00 3.31
C ASP A 87 -8.39 21.02 3.17
N ARG A 88 -7.15 20.55 2.98
CA ARG A 88 -5.94 21.39 2.93
C ARG A 88 -5.18 21.26 1.62
#